data_AF-A0A1M7USF1-F1
#
_entry.id   AF-A0A1M7USF1-F1
#
_cell.length_a   1.000
_cell.length_b   1.000
_cell.length_c   1.000
_cell.angle_alpha   90.00
_cell.angle_beta   90.00
_cell.angle_gamma   90.00
#
_symmetry.space_group_name_H-M   'P 1'
#
loop_
_entity.id
_entity.type
_entity.pdbx_description
1 polymer ?
#
loop_
_entity_poly.entity_id
_entity_poly.type
_entity_poly.pdbx_seq_one_letter_code
_entity_poly.pdbx_strand_id
1 'polypeptide(L)'
;MLCEENVMRFGLESCAASRHNVGMKKSDLICPTCNAGYRRIELTSRPGTKGEYRCMFCDEVLEKFDGSTDVAIRLTVQPERTFEADVGSS
;
A
#
# COMPACT_ATOMS: atom_id res chain seq x y z
N MET A 1 -9.14 -3.89 48.95
CA MET A 1 -10.21 -2.90 49.25
C MET A 1 -10.57 -2.25 47.92
N LEU A 2 -11.70 -2.68 47.37
CA LEU A 2 -12.57 -2.11 46.32
C LEU A 2 -11.97 -1.50 45.04
N CYS A 3 -12.37 -2.08 43.89
CA CYS A 3 -12.37 -1.47 42.57
C CYS A 3 -13.61 -0.57 42.42
N GLU A 4 -13.45 0.76 42.40
CA GLU A 4 -14.38 1.77 41.85
C GLU A 4 -13.53 3.02 41.54
N GLU A 5 -13.67 3.85 40.50
CA GLU A 5 -14.47 3.92 39.29
C GLU A 5 -13.81 4.99 38.37
N ASN A 6 -13.87 4.77 37.05
CA ASN A 6 -13.92 5.76 35.96
C ASN A 6 -12.72 6.60 35.43
N VAL A 7 -12.40 6.27 34.16
CA VAL A 7 -12.10 7.15 33.00
C VAL A 7 -10.68 7.69 32.83
N MET A 8 -9.80 6.86 32.26
CA MET A 8 -9.20 7.01 30.92
C MET A 8 -8.13 5.93 30.76
N ARG A 9 -8.38 4.92 29.92
CA ARG A 9 -7.48 3.79 29.66
C ARG A 9 -6.26 4.24 28.83
N PHE A 10 -5.29 4.87 29.49
CA PHE A 10 -3.90 4.97 29.04
C PHE A 10 -3.08 3.89 29.74
N GLY A 11 -3.07 2.69 29.17
CA GLY A 11 -2.21 1.59 29.62
C GLY A 11 -1.03 1.41 28.67
N LEU A 12 -0.01 2.27 28.82
CA LEU A 12 1.34 1.92 28.39
C LEU A 12 1.87 0.90 29.40
N GLU A 13 1.83 -0.40 29.08
CA GLU A 13 2.67 -1.39 29.77
C GLU A 13 2.67 -2.73 29.00
N SER A 14 3.66 -2.89 28.12
CA SER A 14 4.38 -4.15 27.99
C SER A 14 5.70 -3.90 27.25
N CYS A 15 6.78 -3.87 28.03
CA CYS A 15 8.16 -3.88 27.56
C CYS A 15 8.49 -5.23 26.91
N ALA A 16 8.14 -5.39 25.64
CA ALA A 16 8.87 -6.27 24.74
C ALA A 16 9.52 -5.36 23.71
N ALA A 17 10.84 -5.50 23.53
CA ALA A 17 11.63 -4.78 22.55
C ALA A 17 11.08 -5.05 21.14
N SER A 18 10.05 -4.33 20.74
CA SER A 18 9.44 -4.41 19.44
C SER A 18 10.38 -3.68 18.48
N ARG A 19 11.38 -4.41 17.99
CA ARG A 19 12.06 -4.04 16.74
C ARG A 19 10.96 -4.04 15.67
N HIS A 20 10.26 -2.91 15.52
CA HIS A 20 9.34 -2.64 14.41
C HIS A 20 10.16 -2.51 13.12
N ASN A 21 10.85 -3.57 12.73
CA ASN A 21 11.40 -3.77 11.39
C ASN A 21 10.58 -4.86 10.69
N VAL A 22 9.25 -4.87 10.92
CA VAL A 22 8.33 -5.59 10.05
C VAL A 22 8.22 -4.74 8.80
N GLY A 23 9.07 -5.08 7.83
CA GLY A 23 9.44 -4.23 6.70
C GLY A 23 8.26 -3.82 5.84
N MET A 24 8.30 -2.56 5.40
CA MET A 24 7.54 -2.08 4.26
C MET A 24 7.94 -2.90 3.03
N LYS A 25 6.99 -3.60 2.42
CA LYS A 25 7.22 -4.31 1.15
C LYS A 25 6.80 -3.42 -0.01
N LYS A 26 7.61 -3.40 -1.05
CA LYS A 26 7.30 -2.71 -2.32
C LYS A 26 7.19 -3.76 -3.40
N SER A 27 6.13 -3.69 -4.18
CA SER A 27 5.86 -4.57 -5.32
C SER A 27 5.22 -3.75 -6.45
N ASP A 28 5.17 -4.34 -7.63
CA ASP A 28 4.46 -3.75 -8.77
C ASP A 28 3.26 -4.63 -9.13
N LEU A 29 2.18 -4.00 -9.58
CA LEU A 29 0.95 -4.65 -10.01
C LEU A 29 0.60 -4.15 -11.41
N ILE A 30 0.29 -5.05 -12.33
CA ILE A 30 -0.13 -4.70 -13.69
C ILE A 30 -1.60 -5.08 -13.86
N CYS A 31 -2.41 -4.16 -14.39
CA CYS A 31 -3.78 -4.48 -14.75
C CYS A 31 -3.79 -5.46 -15.94
N PRO A 32 -4.41 -6.64 -15.82
CA PRO A 32 -4.42 -7.64 -16.90
C PRO A 32 -5.25 -7.20 -18.11
N THR A 33 -6.19 -6.26 -17.92
CA THR A 33 -7.12 -5.80 -18.95
C THR A 33 -6.55 -4.68 -19.81
N CYS A 34 -5.95 -3.65 -19.19
CA CYS A 34 -5.48 -2.46 -19.91
C CYS A 34 -3.96 -2.19 -19.77
N ASN A 35 -3.23 -3.10 -19.13
CA ASN A 35 -1.78 -3.04 -18.95
C ASN A 35 -1.24 -1.82 -18.18
N ALA A 36 -2.11 -1.11 -17.44
CA ALA A 36 -1.70 -0.02 -16.56
C ALA A 36 -0.85 -0.58 -15.40
N GLY A 37 0.30 0.05 -15.15
CA GLY A 37 1.22 -0.35 -14.08
C GLY A 37 1.05 0.45 -12.80
N TYR A 38 1.12 -0.22 -11.66
CA TYR A 38 0.92 0.35 -10.33
C TYR A 38 2.07 -0.03 -9.41
N ARG A 39 2.55 0.94 -8.61
CA ARG A 39 3.43 0.69 -7.47
C ARG A 39 2.59 0.39 -6.24
N ARG A 40 2.87 -0.73 -5.60
CA ARG A 40 2.24 -1.18 -4.36
C ARG A 40 3.21 -1.08 -3.19
N ILE A 41 2.65 -0.69 -2.05
CA ILE A 41 3.32 -0.63 -0.76
C ILE A 41 2.46 -1.39 0.25
N GLU A 42 3.05 -2.35 0.95
CA GLU A 42 2.40 -3.09 2.04
C GLU A 42 3.13 -2.86 3.37
N LEU A 43 2.39 -2.45 4.40
CA LEU A 43 2.89 -2.27 5.76
C LEU A 43 2.50 -3.48 6.61
N THR A 44 3.35 -4.51 6.59
CA THR A 44 3.12 -5.77 7.31
C THR A 44 3.09 -5.64 8.84
N SER A 45 3.54 -4.50 9.38
CA SER A 45 3.47 -4.16 10.81
C SER A 45 2.10 -3.63 11.27
N ARG A 46 1.22 -3.22 10.35
CA ARG A 46 0.00 -2.49 10.68
C ARG A 46 -1.22 -3.11 9.96
N PRO A 47 -2.33 -3.37 10.67
CA PRO A 47 -3.57 -3.80 10.03
C PRO A 47 -4.14 -2.71 9.13
N GLY A 48 -4.76 -3.15 8.03
CA GLY A 48 -5.36 -2.29 7.02
C GLY A 48 -6.89 -2.27 7.09
N THR A 49 -7.50 -1.71 6.04
CA THR A 49 -8.95 -1.75 5.85
C THR A 49 -9.32 -2.82 4.81
N LYS A 50 -10.48 -3.44 5.01
CA LYS A 50 -11.07 -4.36 4.02
C LYS A 50 -11.57 -3.56 2.82
N GLY A 51 -11.40 -4.10 1.62
CA GLY A 51 -11.88 -3.44 0.41
C GLY A 51 -11.38 -4.09 -0.87
N GLU A 52 -11.59 -3.39 -1.97
CA GLU A 52 -11.12 -3.80 -3.30
C GLU A 52 -10.35 -2.64 -3.91
N TYR A 53 -9.27 -2.93 -4.62
CA TYR A 53 -8.60 -1.96 -5.48
C TYR A 53 -9.02 -2.19 -6.93
N ARG A 54 -9.50 -1.13 -7.57
CA ARG A 54 -9.94 -1.14 -8.97
C ARG A 54 -8.96 -0.36 -9.84
N CYS A 55 -8.78 -0.84 -11.07
CA CYS A 55 -7.98 -0.15 -12.06
C CYS A 55 -8.58 1.23 -12.36
N MET A 56 -7.78 2.29 -12.24
CA MET A 56 -8.26 3.66 -12.47
C MET A 56 -8.59 3.96 -13.94
N PHE A 57 -8.26 3.07 -14.88
CA PHE A 57 -8.51 3.26 -16.32
C PHE A 57 -9.66 2.43 -16.87
N CYS A 58 -9.83 1.19 -16.40
CA CYS A 58 -10.85 0.26 -16.93
C CYS A 58 -11.78 -0.32 -15.86
N ASP A 59 -11.65 0.11 -14.60
CA ASP A 59 -12.45 -0.32 -13.45
C ASP A 59 -12.39 -1.83 -13.09
N GLU A 60 -11.49 -2.58 -13.73
CA GLU A 60 -11.22 -3.98 -13.40
C GLU A 60 -10.76 -4.14 -11.94
N VAL A 61 -11.26 -5.16 -11.24
CA VAL A 61 -10.86 -5.44 -9.85
C VAL A 61 -9.48 -6.10 -9.87
N LEU A 62 -8.48 -5.41 -9.31
CA LEU A 62 -7.09 -5.86 -9.33
C LEU A 62 -6.74 -6.70 -8.09
N GLU A 63 -7.26 -6.33 -6.93
CA GLU A 63 -6.98 -7.02 -5.67
C GLU A 63 -8.12 -6.82 -4.67
N LYS A 64 -8.33 -7.80 -3.78
CA LYS A 64 -9.24 -7.70 -2.63
C LYS A 64 -8.44 -7.80 -1.35
N PHE A 65 -8.62 -6.86 -0.44
CA PHE A 65 -7.93 -6.80 0.85
C PHE A 65 -8.83 -7.34 1.95
N ASP A 66 -8.29 -8.22 2.77
CA ASP A 66 -8.92 -8.76 3.97
C ASP A 66 -8.69 -7.91 5.23
N GLY A 67 -7.89 -6.84 5.10
CA GLY A 67 -7.51 -5.92 6.17
C GLY A 67 -6.37 -6.43 7.07
N SER A 68 -5.73 -7.56 6.73
CA SER A 68 -4.61 -8.12 7.50
C SER A 68 -3.40 -7.18 7.52
N THR A 69 -3.15 -6.46 6.42
CA THR A 69 -2.08 -5.46 6.29
C THR A 69 -2.60 -4.19 5.64
N ASP A 70 -1.98 -3.07 5.99
CA ASP A 70 -2.27 -1.79 5.34
C ASP A 70 -1.57 -1.74 3.97
N VAL A 71 -2.36 -1.53 2.92
CA VAL A 71 -1.90 -1.57 1.52
C VAL A 71 -2.23 -0.24 0.85
N ALA A 72 -1.20 0.38 0.28
CA ALA A 72 -1.33 1.59 -0.55
C ALA A 72 -0.89 1.30 -1.97
N ILE A 73 -1.65 1.80 -2.95
CA ILE A 73 -1.37 1.62 -4.37
C ILE A 73 -1.36 2.98 -5.07
N ARG A 74 -0.33 3.22 -5.87
CA ARG A 74 -0.19 4.42 -6.71
C ARG A 74 0.07 4.00 -8.15
N LEU A 75 -0.74 4.51 -9.07
CA LEU A 75 -0.50 4.33 -10.49
C LEU A 75 0.85 4.93 -10.90
N THR A 76 1.61 4.16 -11.68
CA THR A 76 2.81 4.60 -12.36
C THR A 76 2.59 4.57 -13.86
N VAL A 77 2.29 5.74 -14.42
CA VAL A 77 2.28 5.91 -15.87
C VAL A 77 3.72 6.08 -16.32
N GLN A 78 4.28 5.14 -17.09
CA GLN A 78 5.48 5.42 -17.85
C GLN A 78 5.08 6.35 -19.02
N PRO A 79 5.80 7.46 -19.26
CA PRO A 79 5.52 8.32 -20.40
C PRO A 79 5.78 7.55 -21.71
N GLU A 80 4.84 7.60 -22.65
CA GLU A 80 4.89 6.84 -23.90
C GLU A 80 5.95 7.34 -24.91
N ARG A 81 6.65 8.44 -24.62
CA ARG A 81 7.66 9.02 -25.51
C ARG A 81 8.74 9.70 -24.66
N THR A 82 9.88 9.05 -24.47
CA THR A 82 11.13 9.82 -24.37
C THR A 82 11.42 10.28 -25.79
N PHE A 83 11.34 11.58 -26.07
CA PHE A 83 11.79 12.12 -27.35
C PHE A 83 13.23 11.65 -27.55
N GLU A 84 13.44 10.68 -28.45
CA GLU A 84 14.77 10.38 -28.96
C GLU A 84 15.26 11.72 -29.52
N ALA A 85 16.34 12.24 -28.94
CA ALA A 85 16.97 13.42 -29.49
C ALA A 85 17.26 13.11 -30.96
N ASP A 86 16.67 13.90 -31.86
CA ASP A 86 17.04 13.98 -33.26
C ASP A 86 18.57 14.16 -33.32
N VAL A 87 19.31 13.06 -33.44
CA VAL A 87 20.67 13.11 -33.96
C VAL A 87 20.48 13.20 -35.45
N GLY A 88 20.36 14.45 -35.92
CA GLY A 88 20.29 14.80 -37.33
C GLY A 88 21.31 14.00 -38.13
N SER A 89 20.81 13.12 -38.99
CA SER A 89 21.60 12.53 -40.06
C SER A 89 21.75 13.60 -41.13
N SER A 90 22.92 14.22 -41.22
CA SER A 90 23.46 14.89 -42.41
C SER A 90 24.97 15.01 -42.29
#